data_AF-A0A9D2B8V4-F1
#
_entry.id   AF-A0A9D2B8V4-F1
#
_cell.length_a   1.000
_cell.length_b   1.000
_cell.length_c   1.000
_cell.angle_alpha   90.00
_cell.angle_beta   90.00
_cell.angle_gamma   90.00
#
_symmetry.space_group_name_H-M   'P 1'
#
loop_
_entity.id
_entity.type
_entity.pdbx_description
1 polymer ?
#
loop_
_entity_poly.entity_id
_entity_poly.type
_entity_poly.pdbx_seq_one_letter_code
_entity_poly.pdbx_strand_id
1 'polypeptide(L)'
;MFVINFILDCGASVMLPIIIFILGVIMKAGVGKSFKAGVTIGIGFTGINLVTGLLSDQLGPVAQQMTERLGLHMDIIDIGWPAMSSITWAWSAAGLMIPICLIVNIVLLSLKWTKTM
;
A
#
# COMPACT_ATOMS: atom_id res chain seq x y z
N MET A 1 6.50 -19.04 12.51
CA MET A 1 6.61 -18.82 11.05
C MET A 1 5.35 -19.20 10.27
N PHE A 2 4.58 -20.23 10.65
CA PHE A 2 3.34 -20.62 9.93
C PHE A 2 2.28 -19.51 9.83
N VAL A 3 1.98 -18.81 10.95
CA VAL A 3 0.97 -17.74 10.98
C VAL A 3 1.40 -16.51 10.17
N ILE A 4 2.69 -16.18 10.18
CA ILE A 4 3.23 -15.04 9.43
C ILE A 4 3.16 -15.32 7.93
N ASN A 5 3.56 -16.53 7.50
CA ASN A 5 3.46 -16.92 6.09
C ASN A 5 2.00 -16.99 5.61
N PHE A 6 1.08 -17.52 6.42
CA PHE A 6 -0.35 -17.54 6.09
C PHE A 6 -0.92 -16.13 5.83
N ILE A 7 -0.53 -15.15 6.65
CA ILE A 7 -0.97 -13.75 6.50
C ILE A 7 -0.32 -13.09 5.26
N LEU A 8 0.93 -13.44 4.94
CA LEU A 8 1.61 -12.94 3.75
C LEU A 8 1.06 -13.55 2.45
N ASP A 9 0.72 -14.83 2.47
CA ASP A 9 0.10 -15.54 1.34
C ASP A 9 -1.31 -15.01 1.02
N CYS A 10 -2.00 -14.44 2.01
CA CYS A 10 -3.28 -13.76 1.82
C CYS A 10 -3.16 -12.40 1.10
N GLY A 11 -1.93 -11.86 0.95
CA GLY A 11 -1.64 -10.64 0.22
C GLY A 11 -2.10 -9.34 0.91
N ALA A 12 -1.88 -8.23 0.20
CA ALA A 12 -2.08 -6.87 0.71
C ALA A 12 -3.54 -6.53 1.05
N SER A 13 -4.50 -7.16 0.38
CA SER A 13 -5.94 -6.98 0.64
C SER A 13 -6.34 -7.42 2.05
N VAL A 14 -5.58 -8.34 2.65
CA VAL A 14 -5.82 -8.85 4.02
C VAL A 14 -4.83 -8.26 5.02
N MET A 15 -3.57 -8.10 4.63
CA MET A 15 -2.52 -7.62 5.52
C MET A 15 -2.76 -6.15 5.96
N LEU A 16 -3.20 -5.29 5.05
CA LEU A 16 -3.45 -3.88 5.34
C LEU A 16 -4.60 -3.65 6.35
N PRO A 17 -5.80 -4.24 6.18
CA PRO A 17 -6.87 -4.16 7.21
C PRO A 17 -6.44 -4.60 8.61
N ILE A 18 -5.63 -5.66 8.70
CA ILE A 18 -5.12 -6.17 9.98
C ILE A 18 -4.21 -5.15 10.65
N ILE A 19 -3.28 -4.55 9.91
CA ILE A 19 -2.37 -3.53 10.44
C ILE A 19 -3.15 -2.31 10.91
N ILE A 20 -4.11 -1.83 10.13
CA ILE A 20 -4.96 -0.68 10.48
C ILE A 20 -5.79 -0.98 11.73
N PHE A 21 -6.32 -2.19 11.84
CA PHE A 21 -7.04 -2.63 13.03
C PHE A 21 -6.13 -2.58 14.27
N ILE A 22 -4.94 -3.16 14.19
CA ILE A 22 -3.96 -3.17 15.29
C ILE A 22 -3.55 -1.75 15.68
N LEU A 23 -3.21 -0.89 14.71
CA LEU A 23 -2.86 0.50 14.94
C LEU A 23 -4.00 1.27 15.60
N GLY A 24 -5.24 1.10 15.12
CA GLY A 24 -6.41 1.72 15.70
C GLY A 24 -6.63 1.33 17.16
N VAL A 25 -6.36 0.06 17.51
CA VAL A 25 -6.45 -0.44 18.89
C VAL A 25 -5.34 0.16 19.76
N ILE A 26 -4.09 0.18 19.27
CA ILE A 26 -2.94 0.78 19.98
C ILE A 26 -3.17 2.28 20.25
N MET A 27 -3.75 2.99 19.29
CA MET A 27 -4.12 4.41 19.41
C MET A 27 -5.38 4.66 20.25
N LYS A 28 -5.94 3.62 20.89
CA LYS A 28 -7.15 3.70 21.73
C LYS A 28 -8.38 4.25 21.01
N ALA A 29 -8.51 4.04 19.70
CA ALA A 29 -9.70 4.42 18.94
C ALA A 29 -10.94 3.56 19.31
N GLY A 30 -10.73 2.40 19.94
CA GLY A 30 -11.75 1.46 20.38
C GLY A 30 -12.03 0.35 19.36
N VAL A 31 -12.16 -0.89 19.83
CA VAL A 31 -12.19 -2.12 19.00
C VAL A 31 -13.20 -2.04 17.86
N GLY A 32 -14.43 -1.59 18.13
CA GLY A 32 -15.47 -1.50 17.10
C GLY A 32 -15.18 -0.45 16.02
N LYS A 33 -14.54 0.68 16.38
CA LYS A 33 -14.15 1.71 15.41
C LYS A 33 -12.94 1.25 14.60
N SER A 34 -11.96 0.64 15.25
CA SER A 34 -10.77 0.09 14.59
C SER A 34 -11.14 -1.02 13.60
N PHE A 35 -12.09 -1.88 13.95
CA PHE A 35 -12.55 -2.95 13.06
C PHE A 35 -13.23 -2.38 11.81
N LYS A 36 -14.17 -1.45 12.00
CA LYS A 36 -14.81 -0.76 10.88
C LYS A 36 -13.78 -0.05 9.99
N ALA A 37 -12.79 0.62 10.58
CA ALA A 37 -11.73 1.28 9.84
C ALA A 37 -10.91 0.29 8.99
N GLY A 38 -10.50 -0.84 9.57
CA GLY A 38 -9.80 -1.90 8.84
C GLY A 38 -10.61 -2.45 7.67
N VAL A 39 -11.88 -2.77 7.89
CA VAL A 39 -12.79 -3.28 6.83
C VAL A 39 -13.00 -2.25 5.73
N THR A 40 -13.26 -0.99 6.07
CA THR A 40 -13.43 0.09 5.09
C THR A 40 -12.20 0.25 4.20
N ILE A 41 -11.00 0.17 4.78
CA ILE A 41 -9.75 0.23 4.01
C ILE A 41 -9.60 -0.99 3.10
N GLY A 42 -9.95 -2.19 3.57
CA GLY A 42 -9.92 -3.41 2.74
C GLY A 42 -10.86 -3.32 1.53
N ILE A 43 -12.07 -2.79 1.72
CA ILE A 43 -13.02 -2.55 0.63
C ILE A 43 -12.45 -1.53 -0.37
N GLY A 44 -11.88 -0.43 0.13
CA GLY A 44 -11.25 0.60 -0.71
C GLY A 44 -10.10 0.03 -1.56
N PHE A 45 -9.20 -0.74 -0.97
CA PHE A 45 -8.08 -1.36 -1.69
C PHE A 45 -8.55 -2.38 -2.74
N THR A 46 -9.59 -3.15 -2.43
CA THR A 46 -10.19 -4.08 -3.39
C THR A 46 -10.75 -3.33 -4.60
N GLY A 47 -11.48 -2.23 -4.37
CA GLY A 47 -12.02 -1.39 -5.43
C GLY A 47 -10.92 -0.76 -6.29
N ILE A 48 -9.86 -0.25 -5.68
CA ILE A 48 -8.75 0.36 -6.42
C ILE A 48 -8.02 -0.69 -7.27
N ASN A 49 -7.70 -1.86 -6.72
CA ASN A 49 -7.04 -2.93 -7.49
C ASN A 49 -7.89 -3.37 -8.69
N LEU A 50 -9.21 -3.41 -8.54
CA LEU A 50 -10.12 -3.72 -9.65
C LEU A 50 -10.06 -2.65 -10.76
N VAL A 51 -10.11 -1.36 -10.40
CA VAL A 51 -10.02 -0.26 -11.36
C VAL A 51 -8.66 -0.22 -12.04
N THR A 52 -7.57 -0.36 -11.28
CA THR A 52 -6.21 -0.39 -11.84
C THR A 52 -6.05 -1.56 -12.80
N GLY A 53 -6.49 -2.77 -12.43
CA GLY A 53 -6.43 -3.93 -13.33
C GLY A 53 -7.19 -3.68 -14.63
N LEU A 54 -8.42 -3.15 -14.54
CA LEU A 54 -9.23 -2.83 -15.72
C LEU A 54 -8.55 -1.79 -16.63
N LEU A 55 -7.92 -0.76 -16.04
CA LEU A 55 -7.16 0.24 -16.80
C LEU A 55 -5.91 -0.39 -17.44
N SER A 56 -5.17 -1.24 -16.72
CA SER A 56 -3.99 -1.93 -17.26
C SER A 56 -4.35 -2.85 -18.42
N ASP A 57 -5.45 -3.60 -18.31
CA ASP A 57 -5.89 -4.56 -19.35
C ASP A 57 -6.40 -3.85 -20.61
N GLN A 58 -7.10 -2.71 -20.44
CA GLN A 58 -7.70 -1.98 -21.56
C GLN A 58 -6.73 -0.97 -22.19
N LEU A 59 -6.01 -0.21 -21.38
CA LEU A 59 -5.13 0.87 -21.83
C LEU A 59 -3.69 0.44 -22.03
N GLY A 60 -3.23 -0.64 -21.37
CA GLY A 60 -1.85 -1.13 -21.51
C GLY A 60 -1.48 -1.47 -22.96
N PRO A 61 -2.26 -2.29 -23.68
CA PRO A 61 -2.00 -2.62 -25.08
C PRO A 61 -2.04 -1.40 -26.00
N VAL A 62 -2.94 -0.45 -25.73
CA VAL A 62 -3.06 0.79 -26.49
C VAL A 62 -1.83 1.69 -26.28
N ALA A 63 -1.34 1.78 -25.05
CA ALA A 63 -0.13 2.53 -24.72
C ALA A 63 1.11 1.93 -25.41
N GLN A 64 1.26 0.59 -25.43
CA GLN A 64 2.35 -0.08 -26.15
C GLN A 64 2.29 0.15 -27.67
N GLN A 65 1.10 0.07 -28.26
CA GLN A 65 0.95 0.36 -29.70
C GLN A 65 1.26 1.83 -30.02
N MET A 66 0.96 2.75 -29.10
CA MET A 66 1.30 4.16 -29.26
C MET A 66 2.82 4.37 -29.23
N THR A 67 3.54 3.70 -28.33
CA THR A 67 5.01 3.83 -28.23
C THR A 67 5.71 3.25 -29.45
N GLU A 68 5.23 2.10 -29.97
CA GLU A 68 5.71 1.52 -31.23
C GLU A 68 5.50 2.45 -32.43
N ARG A 69 4.31 3.06 -32.54
CA ARG A 69 3.98 3.99 -33.64
C ARG A 69 4.77 5.30 -33.58
N LEU A 70 5.08 5.78 -32.38
CA LEU A 70 5.87 7.00 -32.18
C LEU A 70 7.38 6.75 -32.23
N GLY A 71 7.83 5.49 -32.40
CA GLY A 71 9.24 5.13 -32.36
C GLY A 71 9.89 5.38 -30.99
N LEU A 72 9.09 5.36 -29.93
CA LEU A 72 9.53 5.56 -28.55
C LEU A 72 9.82 4.20 -27.90
N HIS A 73 11.00 4.08 -27.28
CA HIS A 73 11.35 2.92 -26.46
C HIS A 73 10.84 3.13 -25.03
N MET A 74 9.59 2.78 -24.78
CA MET A 74 8.97 2.80 -23.44
C MET A 74 8.58 1.38 -23.05
N ASP A 75 9.48 0.71 -22.32
CA ASP A 75 9.32 -0.71 -21.95
C ASP A 75 8.46 -0.91 -20.69
N ILE A 76 8.13 0.16 -19.96
CA ILE A 76 7.48 0.10 -18.65
C ILE A 76 6.18 0.91 -18.65
N ILE A 77 5.09 0.26 -18.24
CA ILE A 77 3.79 0.91 -18.01
C ILE A 77 3.70 1.30 -16.54
N ASP A 78 3.49 2.59 -16.26
CA ASP A 78 3.20 3.06 -14.90
C ASP A 78 1.75 2.72 -14.54
N ILE A 79 1.60 1.73 -13.66
CA ILE A 79 0.32 1.23 -13.14
C ILE A 79 -0.22 2.07 -11.97
N GLY A 80 0.49 3.14 -11.61
CA GLY A 80 0.10 4.10 -10.58
C GLY A 80 0.47 3.68 -9.16
N TRP A 81 0.38 4.65 -8.24
CA TRP A 81 0.70 4.47 -6.83
C TRP A 81 -0.08 3.35 -6.12
N PRO A 82 -1.40 3.15 -6.34
CA PRO A 82 -2.13 2.15 -5.59
C PRO A 82 -1.66 0.72 -5.85
N ALA A 83 -1.32 0.40 -7.10
CA ALA A 83 -0.79 -0.90 -7.47
C ALA A 83 0.54 -1.17 -6.78
N MET A 84 1.46 -0.19 -6.83
CA MET A 84 2.76 -0.28 -6.14
C MET A 84 2.60 -0.38 -4.63
N SER A 85 1.61 0.33 -4.05
CA SER A 85 1.33 0.25 -2.62
C SER A 85 0.88 -1.15 -2.21
N SER A 86 0.09 -1.84 -3.04
CA SER A 86 -0.33 -3.22 -2.76
C SER A 86 0.87 -4.17 -2.70
N ILE A 87 1.85 -4.01 -3.60
CA ILE A 87 3.08 -4.80 -3.58
C ILE A 87 3.88 -4.51 -2.31
N THR A 88 3.97 -3.24 -1.91
CA THR A 88 4.66 -2.83 -0.68
C THR A 88 4.01 -3.48 0.55
N TRP A 89 2.69 -3.58 0.58
CA TRP A 89 1.95 -4.26 1.65
C TRP A 89 1.96 -5.79 1.55
N ALA A 90 2.54 -6.39 0.53
CA ALA A 90 2.85 -7.82 0.52
C ALA A 90 4.21 -8.12 1.17
N TRP A 91 5.03 -7.09 1.42
CA TRP A 91 6.33 -7.26 2.05
C TRP A 91 6.22 -7.54 3.55
N SER A 92 6.93 -8.57 4.00
CA SER A 92 6.90 -9.08 5.37
C SER A 92 7.25 -8.05 6.45
N ALA A 93 8.08 -7.07 6.12
CA ALA A 93 8.49 -6.02 7.05
C ALA A 93 7.76 -4.67 6.84
N ALA A 94 6.75 -4.59 5.96
CA ALA A 94 6.03 -3.35 5.67
C ALA A 94 5.42 -2.72 6.93
N GLY A 95 4.84 -3.53 7.81
CA GLY A 95 4.28 -3.08 9.08
C GLY A 95 5.34 -2.51 10.04
N LEU A 96 6.59 -3.00 10.00
CA LEU A 96 7.71 -2.50 10.81
C LEU A 96 8.25 -1.16 10.29
N MET A 97 8.07 -0.86 9.00
CA MET A 97 8.51 0.42 8.45
C MET A 97 7.77 1.61 9.05
N ILE A 98 6.49 1.46 9.43
CA ILE A 98 5.72 2.55 10.06
C ILE A 98 6.39 3.06 11.35
N PRO A 99 6.63 2.21 12.38
CA PRO A 99 7.30 2.67 13.59
C PRO A 99 8.73 3.14 13.34
N ILE A 100 9.47 2.53 12.41
CA ILE A 100 10.82 2.98 12.04
C ILE A 100 10.76 4.40 11.48
N CYS A 101 9.88 4.67 10.51
CA CYS A 101 9.70 6.00 9.93
C CYS A 101 9.29 7.04 10.98
N LEU A 102 8.40 6.68 11.90
CA LEU A 102 8.02 7.55 13.03
C LEU A 102 9.21 7.86 13.94
N ILE A 103 9.99 6.85 14.31
CA ILE A 103 11.18 7.02 15.16
C ILE A 103 12.20 7.92 14.47
N VAL A 104 12.51 7.65 13.20
CA VAL A 104 13.44 8.47 12.41
C VAL A 104 12.93 9.91 12.34
N ASN A 105 11.63 10.12 12.09
CA ASN A 105 11.06 11.47 12.05
C ASN A 105 11.17 12.19 13.40
N ILE A 106 10.92 11.50 14.52
CA ILE A 106 11.09 12.06 15.88
C ILE A 106 12.56 12.44 16.13
N VAL A 107 13.52 11.63 15.69
CA VAL A 107 14.96 11.92 15.81
C VAL A 107 15.36 13.14 14.96
N LEU A 108 14.86 13.23 13.73
CA LEU A 108 15.15 14.39 12.86
C LEU A 108 14.59 15.70 13.44
N LEU A 109 13.39 15.64 14.03
CA LEU A 109 12.76 16.78 14.70
C LEU A 109 13.52 17.17 15.97
N SER A 110 13.98 16.22 16.79
CA SER A 110 14.74 16.51 18.00
C SER A 110 16.12 17.12 17.71
N LEU A 111 16.75 16.70 16.60
CA LEU A 111 17.99 17.28 16.07
C LEU A 111 17.77 18.59 15.28
N LYS A 112 16.51 19.01 15.09
CA LYS A 112 16.11 20.19 14.29
C LYS A 112 16.60 20.16 12.83
N TRP A 113 16.83 18.97 12.28
CA TRP A 113 17.26 18.82 10.89
C TRP A 113 16.11 19.00 9.89
N THR A 114 14.87 18.85 10.34
CA THR A 114 13.66 19.06 9.54
C THR A 114 12.66 19.94 10.29
N LYS A 115 11.82 20.69 9.55
CA LYS A 115 10.64 21.41 10.06
C LYS A 115 9.42 20.87 9.32
N THR A 116 8.81 19.82 9.85
CA THR A 116 7.73 19.09 9.18
C THR A 116 6.44 18.98 10.02
N MET A 117 6.27 19.86 11.03
CA MET A 117 4.98 20.08 11.69
C MET A 117 4.47 21.48 11.40
#